data_AF-A0A966PUM0-F1
#
_entry.id   AF-A0A966PUM0-F1
#
_cell.length_a   1.000
_cell.length_b   1.000
_cell.length_c   1.000
_cell.angle_alpha   90.00
_cell.angle_beta   90.00
_cell.angle_gamma   90.00
#
_symmetry.space_group_name_H-M   'P 1'
#
loop_
_entity.id
_entity.type
_entity.pdbx_description
1 polymer ?
#
loop_
_entity_poly.entity_id
_entity_poly.type
_entity_poly.pdbx_seq_one_letter_code
_entity_poly.pdbx_strand_id
1 'polypeptide(L)'
;MEQTFHRDLQRGIDIELDVLNIIKKKYVSATLVNKYKGYDIWIPELSKSIEVKSDLKSNYTNNIVIEIEMYGKPSGLMVTEADYWVFYDGNQYVSIKPMEIIRCIFLNKLTHAEFIGKGDTVPKKAFLVKKDILFQYGKVLGND
;
A
#
# COMPACT_ATOMS: atom_id res chain seq x y z
N MET A 1 18.47 -1.79 -16.66
CA MET A 1 17.42 -2.58 -15.99
C MET A 1 17.79 -2.82 -14.52
N GLU A 2 18.98 -3.34 -14.24
CA GLU A 2 19.49 -3.59 -12.87
C GLU A 2 19.53 -2.32 -11.97
N GLN A 3 20.05 -1.20 -12.49
CA GLN A 3 20.09 0.06 -11.73
C GLN A 3 18.71 0.63 -11.36
N THR A 4 17.69 0.37 -12.19
CA THR A 4 16.31 0.83 -11.91
C THR A 4 15.69 -0.01 -10.80
N PHE A 5 15.90 -1.33 -10.83
CA PHE A 5 15.43 -2.24 -9.80
C PHE A 5 16.01 -1.90 -8.42
N HIS A 6 17.33 -1.70 -8.31
CA HIS A 6 17.96 -1.33 -7.04
C HIS A 6 17.47 0.03 -6.52
N ARG A 7 17.24 1.00 -7.42
CA ARG A 7 16.69 2.30 -7.04
C ARG A 7 15.25 2.20 -6.55
N ASP A 8 14.40 1.44 -7.24
CA ASP A 8 13.00 1.24 -6.85
C ASP A 8 12.91 0.48 -5.52
N LEU A 9 13.79 -0.51 -5.30
CA LEU A 9 13.92 -1.23 -4.04
C LEU A 9 14.35 -0.31 -2.89
N GLN A 10 15.42 0.47 -3.08
CA GLN A 10 15.89 1.42 -2.06
C GLN A 10 14.81 2.44 -1.72
N ARG A 11 14.10 2.95 -2.73
CA ARG A 11 13.00 3.89 -2.53
C ARG A 11 11.87 3.28 -1.70
N GLY A 12 11.53 2.01 -1.92
CA GLY A 12 10.55 1.30 -1.09
C GLY A 12 10.96 1.30 0.38
N ILE A 13 12.21 0.92 0.66
CA ILE A 13 12.80 0.90 2.00
C ILE A 13 12.77 2.30 2.65
N ASP A 14 13.12 3.34 1.90
CA ASP A 14 13.12 4.72 2.40
C ASP A 14 11.69 5.16 2.82
N ILE A 15 10.69 4.80 2.02
CA ILE A 15 9.28 5.11 2.31
C ILE A 15 8.78 4.33 3.53
N GLU A 16 9.16 3.05 3.67
CA GLU A 16 8.85 2.25 4.86
C GLU A 16 9.48 2.86 6.13
N LEU A 17 10.72 3.33 6.05
CA LEU A 17 11.40 4.03 7.14
C LEU A 17 10.70 5.35 7.50
N ASP A 18 10.24 6.11 6.51
CA ASP A 18 9.47 7.34 6.75
C ASP A 18 8.16 7.04 7.50
N VAL A 19 7.41 6.03 7.06
CA VAL A 19 6.19 5.59 7.75
C VAL A 19 6.52 5.14 9.18
N LEU A 20 7.56 4.33 9.36
CA LEU A 20 8.00 3.91 10.69
C LEU A 20 8.29 5.09 11.61
N ASN A 21 9.01 6.10 11.10
CA ASN A 21 9.37 7.28 11.88
C ASN A 21 8.14 8.10 12.28
N ILE A 22 7.12 8.20 11.41
CA ILE A 22 5.84 8.83 11.74
C ILE A 22 5.14 8.06 12.86
N ILE A 23 5.04 6.74 12.73
CA ILE A 23 4.36 5.87 13.71
C ILE A 23 5.09 5.90 15.07
N LYS A 24 6.43 5.88 15.08
CA LYS A 24 7.26 5.89 16.29
C LYS A 24 7.09 7.12 17.17
N LYS A 25 6.60 8.24 16.63
CA LYS A 25 6.25 9.42 17.43
C LYS A 25 5.19 9.11 18.48
N LYS A 26 4.29 8.16 18.18
CA LYS A 26 3.21 7.74 19.08
C LYS A 26 3.44 6.35 19.68
N TYR A 27 4.02 5.44 18.91
CA TYR A 27 4.22 4.05 19.31
C TYR A 27 5.70 3.66 19.15
N VAL A 28 6.49 3.94 20.18
CA VAL A 28 7.96 3.85 20.15
C VAL A 28 8.47 2.44 19.84
N SER A 29 7.71 1.40 20.21
CA SER A 29 8.06 0.00 19.94
C SER A 29 7.86 -0.46 18.50
N ALA A 30 7.30 0.38 17.62
CA ALA A 30 7.10 0.02 16.22
C ALA A 30 8.43 -0.36 15.55
N THR A 31 8.43 -1.42 14.73
CA THR A 31 9.63 -1.93 14.05
C THR A 31 9.34 -2.36 12.62
N LEU A 32 10.35 -2.28 11.75
CA LEU A 32 10.32 -2.91 10.44
C LEU A 32 10.43 -4.43 10.54
N VAL A 33 9.89 -5.12 9.55
CA VAL A 33 9.84 -6.57 9.44
C VAL A 33 10.32 -7.01 8.05
N ASN A 34 11.59 -7.39 7.96
CA ASN A 34 12.25 -7.61 6.65
C ASN A 34 12.12 -9.05 6.09
N LYS A 35 11.76 -10.03 6.92
CA LYS A 35 11.72 -11.46 6.52
C LYS A 35 10.30 -12.02 6.37
N TYR A 36 9.30 -11.23 6.73
CA TYR A 36 7.90 -11.60 6.64
C TYR A 36 7.27 -10.96 5.41
N LYS A 37 6.38 -11.69 4.73
CA LYS A 37 5.72 -11.17 3.50
C LYS A 37 4.36 -10.52 3.76
N GLY A 38 3.78 -10.69 4.96
CA GLY A 38 2.40 -10.26 5.22
C GLY A 38 2.25 -8.78 5.60
N TYR A 39 3.32 -8.12 6.05
CA TYR A 39 3.36 -6.71 6.43
C TYR A 39 4.80 -6.23 6.63
N ASP A 40 5.01 -4.92 6.54
CA ASP A 40 6.33 -4.28 6.58
C ASP A 40 6.66 -3.72 7.97
N ILE A 41 5.64 -3.30 8.74
CA ILE A 41 5.80 -2.74 10.08
C ILE A 41 4.92 -3.48 11.09
N TRP A 42 5.49 -3.78 12.26
CA TRP A 42 4.78 -4.31 13.42
C TRP A 42 4.77 -3.29 14.56
N ILE A 43 3.62 -3.10 15.20
CA ILE A 43 3.41 -2.24 16.37
C ILE A 43 3.03 -3.14 17.56
N PRO A 44 4.00 -3.58 18.39
CA PRO A 44 3.76 -4.46 19.52
C PRO A 44 2.72 -3.94 20.51
N GLU A 45 2.80 -2.65 20.85
CA GLU A 45 1.89 -1.98 21.81
C GLU A 45 0.40 -2.12 21.46
N LEU A 46 0.07 -2.23 20.18
CA LEU A 46 -1.30 -2.38 19.70
C LEU A 46 -1.62 -3.80 19.25
N SER A 47 -0.61 -4.65 19.12
CA SER A 47 -0.68 -5.89 18.36
C SER A 47 -1.26 -5.64 16.96
N LYS A 48 -0.69 -4.67 16.25
CA LYS A 48 -1.13 -4.25 14.91
C LYS A 48 -0.01 -4.21 13.89
N SER A 49 -0.35 -4.56 12.67
CA SER A 49 0.54 -4.65 11.52
C SER A 49 0.19 -3.63 10.44
N ILE A 50 1.21 -3.18 9.69
CA ILE A 50 1.05 -2.21 8.59
C ILE A 50 1.80 -2.71 7.36
N GLU A 51 1.13 -2.70 6.22
CA GLU A 51 1.73 -2.83 4.90
C GLU A 51 1.82 -1.45 4.23
N VAL A 52 2.96 -1.13 3.63
CA VAL A 52 3.27 0.16 3.02
C VAL A 52 3.19 0.03 1.51
N LYS A 53 2.42 0.91 0.86
CA LYS A 53 2.20 0.91 -0.59
C LYS A 53 2.59 2.26 -1.17
N SER A 54 3.55 2.28 -2.10
CA SER A 54 3.88 3.50 -2.85
C SER A 54 3.30 3.46 -4.27
N ASP A 55 2.57 4.52 -4.64
CA ASP A 55 2.06 4.70 -6.00
C ASP A 55 2.17 6.17 -6.42
N LEU A 56 3.35 6.57 -6.85
CA LEU A 56 3.63 7.92 -7.32
C LEU A 56 2.97 8.21 -8.67
N LYS A 57 2.71 7.14 -9.45
CA LYS A 57 2.07 7.24 -10.75
C LYS A 57 0.61 7.68 -10.61
N SER A 58 0.02 7.50 -9.43
CA SER A 58 -1.30 8.03 -9.09
C SER A 58 -1.40 9.55 -9.23
N ASN A 59 -0.32 10.32 -9.06
CA ASN A 59 -0.36 11.78 -9.29
C ASN A 59 -0.58 12.16 -10.76
N TYR A 60 -0.25 11.26 -11.70
CA TYR A 60 -0.47 11.50 -13.13
C TYR A 60 -1.76 10.86 -13.64
N THR A 61 -2.14 9.70 -13.07
CA THR A 61 -3.31 8.93 -13.53
C THR A 61 -4.58 9.21 -12.72
N ASN A 62 -4.43 9.88 -11.58
CA ASN A 62 -5.42 10.00 -10.50
C ASN A 62 -5.98 8.66 -10.00
N ASN A 63 -5.27 7.54 -10.20
CA ASN A 63 -5.70 6.22 -9.72
C ASN A 63 -4.63 5.58 -8.85
N ILE A 64 -5.04 4.97 -7.74
CA ILE A 64 -4.25 4.06 -6.92
C ILE A 64 -4.53 2.63 -7.38
N VAL A 65 -3.47 1.85 -7.59
CA VAL A 65 -3.58 0.42 -7.92
C VAL A 65 -3.82 -0.40 -6.66
N ILE A 66 -4.91 -1.16 -6.63
CA ILE A 66 -5.23 -2.13 -5.59
C ILE A 66 -5.18 -3.53 -6.19
N GLU A 67 -4.05 -4.22 -6.02
CA GLU A 67 -3.81 -5.56 -6.57
C GLU A 67 -4.63 -6.63 -5.82
N ILE A 68 -5.18 -7.59 -6.57
CA ILE A 68 -5.94 -8.73 -6.05
C ILE A 68 -5.46 -10.10 -6.56
N GLU A 69 -4.74 -10.13 -7.69
CA GLU A 69 -4.23 -11.37 -8.29
C GLU A 69 -2.96 -11.13 -9.12
N MET A 70 -1.99 -12.04 -9.01
CA MET A 70 -0.77 -12.07 -9.83
C MET A 70 -0.38 -13.53 -10.11
N TYR A 71 0.08 -13.84 -11.32
CA TYR A 71 0.37 -15.22 -11.77
C TYR A 71 -0.79 -16.22 -11.57
N GLY A 72 -2.04 -15.77 -11.72
CA GLY A 72 -3.23 -16.61 -11.52
C GLY A 72 -3.47 -17.03 -10.07
N LYS A 73 -2.83 -16.36 -9.10
CA LYS A 73 -2.96 -16.64 -7.67
C LYS A 73 -3.42 -15.38 -6.93
N PRO A 74 -4.24 -15.52 -5.86
CA PRO A 74 -4.59 -14.40 -5.00
C PRO A 74 -3.35 -13.64 -4.51
N SER A 75 -3.39 -12.32 -4.57
CA SER A 75 -2.32 -11.43 -4.12
C SER A 75 -2.88 -10.13 -3.54
N GLY A 76 -2.00 -9.31 -2.95
CA GLY A 76 -2.37 -8.00 -2.41
C GLY A 76 -3.54 -8.06 -1.44
N LEU A 77 -4.62 -7.35 -1.76
CA LEU A 77 -5.79 -7.19 -0.89
C LEU A 77 -6.46 -8.53 -0.54
N MET A 78 -6.35 -9.54 -1.41
CA MET A 78 -7.00 -10.84 -1.20
C MET A 78 -6.29 -11.74 -0.19
N VAL A 79 -5.02 -11.47 0.10
CA VAL A 79 -4.18 -12.28 0.99
C VAL A 79 -3.49 -11.43 2.05
N THR A 80 -3.89 -10.17 2.20
CA THR A 80 -3.29 -9.26 3.17
C THR A 80 -3.51 -9.80 4.59
N GLU A 81 -2.44 -9.74 5.37
CA GLU A 81 -2.47 -10.02 6.81
C GLU A 81 -2.29 -8.74 7.63
N ALA A 82 -2.06 -7.61 6.95
CA ALA A 82 -1.87 -6.33 7.58
C ALA A 82 -3.20 -5.78 8.13
N ASP A 83 -3.19 -5.23 9.35
CA ASP A 83 -4.35 -4.53 9.91
C ASP A 83 -4.64 -3.22 9.18
N TYR A 84 -3.59 -2.60 8.62
CA TYR A 84 -3.65 -1.34 7.89
C TYR A 84 -2.76 -1.37 6.65
N TRP A 85 -3.20 -0.70 5.59
CA TRP A 85 -2.37 -0.28 4.47
C TRP A 85 -2.07 1.20 4.60
N VAL A 86 -0.80 1.59 4.47
CA VAL A 86 -0.39 3.00 4.38
C VAL A 86 0.01 3.29 2.94
N PHE A 87 -0.79 4.10 2.27
CA PHE A 87 -0.50 4.57 0.92
C PHE A 87 0.36 5.83 0.95
N TYR A 88 1.40 5.86 0.13
CA TYR A 88 2.16 7.05 -0.19
C TYR A 88 2.03 7.37 -1.68
N ASP A 89 1.40 8.50 -1.99
CA ASP A 89 1.22 8.98 -3.36
C ASP A 89 2.37 9.89 -3.83
N GLY A 90 3.35 10.20 -2.98
CA GLY A 90 4.40 11.19 -3.26
C GLY A 90 4.20 12.54 -2.57
N ASN A 91 3.01 12.80 -2.00
CA ASN A 91 2.69 14.04 -1.29
C ASN A 91 2.26 13.77 0.15
N GLN A 92 1.52 12.69 0.39
CA GLN A 92 0.94 12.38 1.69
C GLN A 92 0.92 10.88 1.99
N TYR A 93 0.87 10.57 3.28
CA TYR A 93 0.71 9.23 3.82
C TYR A 93 -0.73 9.04 4.31
N VAL A 94 -1.45 8.05 3.77
CA VAL A 94 -2.84 7.76 4.15
C VAL A 94 -2.97 6.33 4.63
N SER A 95 -3.36 6.17 5.90
CA SER A 95 -3.63 4.86 6.51
C SER A 95 -5.09 4.46 6.31
N ILE A 96 -5.33 3.25 5.77
CA ILE A 96 -6.65 2.69 5.49
C ILE A 96 -6.69 1.24 5.97
N LYS A 97 -7.79 0.82 6.60
CA LYS A 97 -7.99 -0.61 6.89
C LYS A 97 -8.35 -1.37 5.61
N PRO A 98 -7.86 -2.60 5.39
CA PRO A 98 -8.24 -3.39 4.21
C PRO A 98 -9.75 -3.50 3.97
N MET A 99 -10.53 -3.67 5.04
CA MET A 99 -12.00 -3.73 4.94
C MET A 99 -12.62 -2.42 4.42
N GLU A 100 -12.02 -1.27 4.71
CA GLU A 100 -12.48 0.02 4.18
C GLU A 100 -12.12 0.18 2.69
N ILE A 101 -11.01 -0.41 2.24
CA ILE A 101 -10.67 -0.51 0.82
C ILE A 101 -11.73 -1.36 0.09
N ILE A 102 -12.10 -2.51 0.66
CA ILE A 102 -13.17 -3.38 0.14
C ILE A 102 -14.50 -2.62 0.09
N ARG A 103 -14.84 -1.90 1.16
CA ARG A 103 -16.06 -1.07 1.23
C ARG A 103 -16.07 0.01 0.14
N CYS A 104 -14.95 0.70 -0.07
CA CYS A 104 -14.77 1.67 -1.14
C CYS A 104 -15.02 1.04 -2.52
N ILE A 105 -14.40 -0.12 -2.81
CA ILE A 105 -14.57 -0.83 -4.08
C ILE A 105 -16.05 -1.20 -4.31
N PHE A 106 -16.70 -1.76 -3.29
CA PHE A 106 -18.08 -2.23 -3.37
C PHE A 106 -19.07 -1.08 -3.55
N LEU A 107 -18.99 -0.03 -2.74
CA LEU A 107 -19.91 1.11 -2.79
C LEU A 107 -19.80 1.89 -4.10
N ASN A 108 -18.60 1.96 -4.68
CA ASN A 108 -18.38 2.60 -5.98
C ASN A 108 -18.58 1.65 -7.17
N LYS A 109 -19.02 0.39 -6.93
CA LYS A 109 -19.29 -0.63 -7.96
C LYS A 109 -18.14 -0.79 -8.96
N LEU A 110 -16.91 -0.76 -8.45
CA LEU A 110 -15.72 -0.82 -9.31
C LEU A 110 -15.56 -2.23 -9.88
N THR A 111 -15.08 -2.30 -11.11
CA THR A 111 -14.65 -3.54 -11.76
C THR A 111 -13.12 -3.59 -11.79
N HIS A 112 -12.55 -4.78 -11.61
CA HIS A 112 -11.11 -4.95 -11.75
C HIS A 112 -10.71 -4.82 -13.24
N ALA A 113 -9.47 -4.40 -13.46
CA ALA A 113 -8.82 -4.40 -14.76
C ALA A 113 -7.70 -5.44 -14.77
N GLU A 114 -7.35 -5.91 -15.97
CA GLU A 114 -6.22 -6.79 -16.20
C GLU A 114 -5.18 -6.06 -17.06
N PHE A 115 -3.94 -5.96 -16.60
CA PHE A 115 -2.87 -5.25 -17.30
C PHE A 115 -1.48 -5.69 -16.86
N ILE A 116 -0.47 -5.41 -17.69
CA ILE A 116 0.94 -5.65 -17.39
C ILE A 116 1.55 -4.36 -16.82
N GLY A 117 1.96 -4.40 -15.56
CA GLY A 117 2.65 -3.28 -14.90
C GLY A 117 4.09 -3.13 -15.39
N LYS A 118 4.67 -1.95 -15.16
CA LYS A 118 6.09 -1.74 -15.48
C LYS A 118 6.94 -2.61 -14.55
N GLY A 119 7.71 -3.53 -15.13
CA GLY A 119 8.53 -4.49 -14.37
C GLY A 119 7.90 -5.88 -14.24
N ASP A 120 6.62 -6.02 -14.58
CA ASP A 120 5.95 -7.32 -14.66
C ASP A 120 6.16 -7.96 -16.04
N THR A 121 6.12 -9.29 -16.08
CA THR A 121 6.21 -10.10 -17.32
C THR A 121 4.88 -10.75 -17.69
N VAL A 122 3.91 -10.71 -16.78
CA VAL A 122 2.57 -11.28 -16.94
C VAL A 122 1.52 -10.27 -16.47
N PRO A 123 0.27 -10.37 -16.93
CA PRO A 123 -0.80 -9.52 -16.43
C PRO A 123 -1.12 -9.80 -14.96
N LYS A 124 -1.54 -8.75 -14.26
CA LYS A 124 -2.16 -8.80 -12.93
C LYS A 124 -3.61 -8.35 -12.99
N LYS A 125 -4.41 -8.76 -12.01
CA LYS A 125 -5.73 -8.18 -11.78
C LYS A 125 -5.67 -7.19 -10.62
N ALA A 126 -6.20 -6.00 -10.86
CA ALA A 126 -6.23 -4.94 -9.87
C ALA A 126 -7.41 -3.99 -10.08
N PHE A 127 -7.86 -3.33 -9.02
CA PHE A 127 -8.74 -2.17 -9.14
C PHE A 127 -7.90 -0.91 -9.35
N LEU A 128 -8.34 -0.06 -10.27
CA LEU A 128 -7.82 1.30 -10.44
C LEU A 128 -8.79 2.24 -9.73
N VAL A 129 -8.48 2.59 -8.48
CA VAL A 129 -9.39 3.37 -7.62
C VAL A 129 -8.97 4.83 -7.67
N LYS A 130 -9.92 5.74 -7.93
CA LYS A 130 -9.65 7.18 -7.90
C LYS A 130 -9.08 7.60 -6.55
N LYS A 131 -7.95 8.31 -6.55
CA LYS A 131 -7.21 8.67 -5.34
C LYS A 131 -8.07 9.46 -4.36
N ASP A 132 -8.79 10.44 -4.89
CA ASP A 132 -9.73 11.31 -4.18
C ASP A 132 -10.91 10.54 -3.58
N ILE A 133 -11.31 9.41 -4.15
CA ILE A 133 -12.33 8.53 -3.59
C ILE A 133 -11.73 7.64 -2.50
N LEU A 134 -10.62 6.95 -2.79
CA LEU A 134 -10.00 6.01 -1.87
C LEU A 134 -9.58 6.68 -0.56
N PHE A 135 -8.95 7.86 -0.64
CA PHE A 135 -8.37 8.52 0.51
C PHE A 135 -9.42 9.09 1.50
N GLN A 136 -10.69 9.21 1.09
CA GLN A 136 -11.79 9.55 2.01
C GLN A 136 -12.07 8.46 3.04
N TYR A 137 -11.61 7.22 2.78
CA TYR A 137 -11.76 6.08 3.69
C TYR A 137 -10.59 5.96 4.69
N GLY A 138 -9.62 6.88 4.63
CA GLY A 138 -8.39 6.82 5.40
C GLY A 138 -8.17 7.95 6.39
N LYS A 139 -7.11 7.81 7.20
CA LYS A 139 -6.54 8.90 8.00
C LYS A 139 -5.20 9.32 7.42
N VAL A 140 -5.03 10.62 7.15
CA VAL A 140 -3.72 11.20 6.80
C VAL A 140 -2.81 11.14 8.03
N LEU A 141 -1.59 10.63 7.85
CA LEU A 141 -0.59 10.52 8.91
C LEU A 141 0.32 11.76 8.92
N GLY A 142 0.84 12.12 10.10
CA GLY A 142 1.84 13.19 10.24
C GLY A 142 1.29 14.61 10.33
N ASN A 143 -0.04 14.79 10.33
CA ASN A 143 -0.73 16.07 10.56
C ASN A 143 -1.09 16.32 12.04
N ASP A 144 -0.54 15.51 12.96
CA ASP A 144 -0.75 15.63 14.41
C ASP A 144 0.32 16.53 15.05
#